data_AF-A0AAP0GDK7-F1
#
_entry.id   AF-A0AAP0GDK7-F1
#
_cell.length_a   1.000
_cell.length_b   1.000
_cell.length_c   1.000
_cell.angle_alpha   90.00
_cell.angle_beta   90.00
_cell.angle_gamma   90.00
#
_symmetry.space_group_name_H-M   'P 1'
#
loop_
_entity.id
_entity.type
_entity.pdbx_description
1 polymer ?
#
loop_
_entity_poly.entity_id
_entity_poly.type
_entity_poly.pdbx_seq_one_letter_code
_entity_poly.pdbx_strand_id
1 'polypeptide(L)'
;MEKKANVHPECINASNPYHECVDYCLRKIVEAKAFEAEQKDDDQNSAKAQGARTVHPVCINASNPYHECSEFCFRRIAELQDKTMGCEQEGQNKDSTPSSKDTFFQNEASPRDRSHVDLQNSESDRNHTQNEDETAYPNLSERQKKLFDLRLKMNEARKANQMAMVTEKRKSEGDSEARGVSKEKWLEDRKKKIVKLLDSNGLDLKKAYMLDTQESAEAKYKKWEKDPAPSGWDVFNQRTLYNAYKKRTKNIEVDMDAYNRAKEADPEFYRDASSLQYGKASKIPEENIDKMVKELKDRETKRNSFSRRRKFHEEKDIDSINDRNEHFNKKIERAFGKYTLEIKNNLERGTALPD
;
A
#
# COMPACT_ATOMS: atom_id res chain seq x y z
N MET A 1 53.42 55.51 9.26
CA MET A 1 53.30 54.22 9.98
C MET A 1 51.96 53.63 9.61
N GLU A 2 51.91 52.59 8.80
CA GLU A 2 50.65 51.91 8.48
C GLU A 2 50.33 50.92 9.60
N LYS A 3 49.15 51.05 10.20
CA LYS A 3 48.65 50.07 11.17
C LYS A 3 48.12 48.88 10.38
N LYS A 4 48.77 47.72 10.50
CA LYS A 4 48.22 46.46 9.99
C LYS A 4 47.01 46.09 10.85
N ALA A 5 45.81 46.14 10.27
CA ALA A 5 44.58 45.75 10.94
C ALA A 5 44.63 44.26 11.32
N ASN A 6 44.18 43.92 12.53
CA ASN A 6 44.30 42.56 13.05
C ASN A 6 43.11 41.70 12.58
N VAL A 7 43.18 41.27 11.31
CA VAL A 7 42.07 40.65 10.56
C VAL A 7 42.47 39.26 10.06
N HIS A 8 41.61 38.27 10.30
CA HIS A 8 41.81 36.92 9.76
C HIS A 8 41.45 36.89 8.27
N PRO A 9 42.26 36.28 7.39
CA PRO A 9 42.05 36.32 5.92
C PRO A 9 40.73 35.66 5.47
N GLU A 10 40.20 34.72 6.26
CA GLU A 10 38.93 34.03 6.02
C GLU A 10 37.72 34.72 6.67
N CYS A 11 37.90 35.92 7.26
CA CYS A 11 36.78 36.65 7.84
C CYS A 11 35.85 37.20 6.74
N ILE A 12 34.54 37.05 6.92
CA ILE A 12 33.50 37.65 6.07
C ILE A 12 33.70 39.16 5.87
N ASN A 13 34.27 39.84 6.86
CA ASN A 13 34.54 41.28 6.85
C ASN A 13 35.98 41.64 6.43
N ALA A 14 36.79 40.69 5.94
CA ALA A 14 38.21 40.92 5.62
C ALA A 14 38.44 41.91 4.47
N SER A 15 37.42 42.21 3.67
CA SER A 15 37.44 43.23 2.62
C SER A 15 37.34 44.67 3.13
N ASN A 16 37.10 44.90 4.43
CA ASN A 16 37.05 46.23 5.04
C ASN A 16 38.40 46.59 5.71
N PRO A 17 39.16 47.59 5.20
CA PRO A 17 40.46 48.00 5.77
C PRO A 17 40.43 48.49 7.23
N TYR A 18 39.26 48.83 7.76
CA TYR A 18 39.05 49.31 9.13
C TYR A 18 38.40 48.26 10.05
N HIS A 19 38.22 47.02 9.59
CA HIS A 19 37.75 45.94 10.45
C HIS A 19 38.88 45.44 11.36
N GLU A 20 38.53 44.94 12.55
CA GLU A 20 39.41 44.15 13.41
C GLU A 20 38.61 42.94 13.91
N CYS A 21 39.20 41.74 13.88
CA CYS A 21 38.46 40.51 14.14
C CYS A 21 38.22 40.28 15.64
N VAL A 22 37.03 40.61 16.12
CA VAL A 22 36.51 40.25 17.45
C VAL A 22 36.12 38.76 17.50
N ASP A 23 36.16 38.12 18.67
CA ASP A 23 35.86 36.70 18.95
C ASP A 23 34.67 36.09 18.19
N TYR A 24 33.62 36.86 17.92
CA TYR A 24 32.48 36.41 17.13
C TYR A 24 32.89 35.97 15.71
N CYS A 25 33.77 36.74 15.07
CA CYS A 25 34.31 36.43 13.75
C CYS A 25 35.17 35.16 13.80
N LEU A 26 36.01 35.02 14.84
CA LEU A 26 36.86 33.85 15.04
C LEU A 26 36.03 32.57 15.28
N ARG A 27 34.99 32.65 16.11
CA ARG A 27 34.01 31.54 16.29
C ARG A 27 33.34 31.16 14.98
N LYS A 28 32.88 32.14 14.18
CA LYS A 28 32.26 31.86 12.88
C LYS A 28 33.20 31.20 11.86
N ILE A 29 34.49 31.51 11.90
CA ILE A 29 35.50 30.82 11.06
C ILE A 29 35.71 29.37 11.52
N VAL A 30 35.73 29.12 12.83
CA VAL A 30 35.82 27.74 13.38
C VAL A 30 34.57 26.93 13.07
N GLU A 31 33.37 27.52 13.22
CA GLU A 31 32.10 26.88 12.84
C GLU A 31 32.06 26.54 11.34
N ALA A 32 32.46 27.46 10.46
CA ALA A 32 32.53 27.20 9.03
C ALA A 32 33.50 26.05 8.70
N LYS A 33 34.67 26.00 9.35
CA LYS A 33 35.65 24.92 9.19
C LYS A 33 35.20 23.57 9.74
N ALA A 34 34.31 23.55 10.73
CA ALA A 34 33.68 22.32 11.20
C ALA A 34 32.69 21.77 10.17
N PHE A 35 31.78 22.61 9.64
CA PHE A 35 30.87 22.21 8.55
C PHE A 35 31.62 21.75 7.30
N GLU A 36 32.71 22.44 6.95
CA GLU A 36 33.62 22.05 5.87
C GLU A 36 34.38 20.73 6.12
N ALA A 37 34.48 20.26 7.37
CA ALA A 37 35.07 18.96 7.68
C ALA A 37 34.02 17.85 7.59
N GLU A 38 32.85 18.04 8.21
CA GLU A 38 31.72 17.10 8.13
C GLU A 38 31.34 16.79 6.67
N GLN A 39 31.27 17.82 5.81
CA GLN A 39 30.97 17.65 4.39
C GLN A 39 32.04 16.86 3.62
N LYS A 40 33.32 16.91 4.05
CA LYS A 40 34.43 16.16 3.42
C LYS A 40 34.47 14.71 3.87
N ASP A 41 33.91 14.38 5.03
CA ASP A 41 33.76 12.98 5.48
C ASP A 41 32.60 12.28 4.73
N ASP A 42 31.48 12.98 4.51
CA ASP A 42 30.39 12.50 3.64
C ASP A 42 30.88 12.28 2.18
N ASP A 43 31.62 13.24 1.60
CA ASP A 43 32.18 13.10 0.25
C ASP A 43 33.20 11.96 0.14
N GLN A 44 34.02 11.70 1.17
CA GLN A 44 34.93 10.55 1.18
C GLN A 44 34.20 9.21 1.29
N ASN A 45 33.08 9.16 2.02
CA ASN A 45 32.22 7.99 2.11
C ASN A 45 31.52 7.71 0.76
N SER A 46 31.11 8.77 0.06
CA SER A 46 30.56 8.73 -1.31
C SER A 46 31.59 8.27 -2.35
N ALA A 47 32.79 8.85 -2.34
CA ALA A 47 33.86 8.57 -3.31
C ALA A 47 34.32 7.10 -3.27
N LYS A 48 34.21 6.44 -2.11
CA LYS A 48 34.58 5.02 -1.95
C LYS A 48 33.59 4.04 -2.61
N ALA A 49 32.44 4.52 -3.08
CA ALA A 49 31.41 3.73 -3.74
C ALA A 49 31.39 3.84 -5.28
N GLN A 50 32.27 4.66 -5.89
CA GLN A 50 32.22 4.96 -7.34
C GLN A 50 33.52 4.58 -8.06
N GLY A 51 33.55 3.39 -8.67
CA GLY A 51 34.65 2.96 -9.54
C GLY A 51 34.68 3.75 -10.85
N ALA A 52 35.77 4.47 -11.11
CA ALA A 52 35.84 5.43 -12.21
C ALA A 52 35.99 4.80 -13.61
N ARG A 53 35.02 5.03 -14.51
CA ARG A 53 35.19 5.07 -15.99
C ARG A 53 33.90 5.55 -16.71
N THR A 54 33.69 6.87 -16.76
CA THR A 54 32.42 7.49 -17.18
C THR A 54 32.01 7.20 -18.64
N VAL A 55 32.97 7.20 -19.58
CA VAL A 55 32.73 6.91 -21.01
C VAL A 55 33.89 6.11 -21.58
N HIS A 56 33.61 5.08 -22.39
CA HIS A 56 34.62 4.37 -23.17
C HIS A 56 34.93 5.13 -24.47
N PRO A 57 36.20 5.36 -24.86
CA PRO A 57 36.55 6.20 -26.00
C PRO A 57 36.08 5.66 -27.36
N VAL A 58 35.75 4.36 -27.45
CA VAL A 58 35.19 3.71 -28.66
C VAL A 58 33.65 3.58 -28.59
N CYS A 59 32.98 4.23 -27.64
CA CYS A 59 31.52 4.21 -27.59
C CYS A 59 30.92 5.06 -28.73
N ILE A 60 29.94 4.49 -29.44
CA ILE A 60 29.23 5.16 -30.55
C ILE A 60 28.48 6.43 -30.12
N ASN A 61 28.25 6.61 -28.81
CA ASN A 61 27.58 7.75 -28.21
C ASN A 61 28.56 8.72 -27.49
N ALA A 62 29.89 8.51 -27.59
CA ALA A 62 30.90 9.32 -26.89
C ALA A 62 30.91 10.81 -27.29
N SER A 63 30.25 11.17 -28.40
CA SER A 63 30.05 12.55 -28.85
C SER A 63 28.97 13.32 -28.05
N ASN A 64 28.26 12.68 -27.13
CA ASN A 64 27.28 13.32 -26.25
C ASN A 64 27.90 13.56 -24.85
N PRO A 65 28.10 14.82 -24.42
CA PRO A 65 28.68 15.15 -23.09
C PRO A 65 27.89 14.63 -21.88
N TYR A 66 26.63 14.21 -22.07
CA TYR A 66 25.76 13.66 -21.03
C TYR A 66 25.51 12.16 -21.18
N HIS A 67 26.27 11.46 -22.03
CA HIS A 67 26.18 10.01 -22.14
C HIS A 67 27.11 9.32 -21.14
N GLU A 68 26.56 8.36 -20.39
CA GLU A 68 27.29 7.40 -19.56
C GLU A 68 27.24 6.01 -20.21
N CYS A 69 28.37 5.32 -20.28
CA CYS A 69 28.44 4.01 -20.94
C CYS A 69 27.74 2.92 -20.11
N SER A 70 26.65 2.37 -20.66
CA SER A 70 25.93 1.24 -20.06
C SER A 70 26.48 -0.12 -20.50
N GLU A 71 26.06 -1.18 -19.82
CA GLU A 71 26.28 -2.60 -20.15
C GLU A 71 26.04 -2.99 -21.62
N PHE A 72 25.14 -2.28 -22.30
CA PHE A 72 24.88 -2.46 -23.74
C PHE A 72 25.99 -1.84 -24.60
N CYS A 73 26.53 -0.69 -24.18
CA CYS A 73 27.65 -0.03 -24.85
C CYS A 73 28.91 -0.89 -24.76
N PHE A 74 29.22 -1.41 -23.57
CA PHE A 74 30.38 -2.30 -23.36
C PHE A 74 30.27 -3.60 -24.16
N ARG A 75 29.10 -4.28 -24.16
CA ARG A 75 28.87 -5.45 -25.03
C ARG A 75 29.06 -5.13 -26.52
N ARG A 76 28.52 -4.01 -27.00
CA ARG A 76 28.67 -3.60 -28.40
C ARG A 76 30.11 -3.24 -28.77
N ILE A 77 30.90 -2.73 -27.82
CA ILE A 77 32.34 -2.49 -27.99
C ILE A 77 33.10 -3.82 -28.09
N ALA A 78 32.83 -4.77 -27.19
CA ALA A 78 33.43 -6.12 -27.26
C ALA A 78 33.08 -6.81 -28.58
N GLU A 79 31.80 -6.84 -28.96
CA GLU A 79 31.35 -7.38 -30.26
C GLU A 79 32.04 -6.73 -31.47
N LEU A 80 32.41 -5.45 -31.40
CA LEU A 80 33.13 -4.77 -32.48
C LEU A 80 34.62 -5.13 -32.46
N GLN A 81 35.23 -5.30 -31.30
CA GLN A 81 36.60 -5.81 -31.16
C GLN A 81 36.69 -7.26 -31.68
N ASP A 82 35.77 -8.12 -31.26
CA ASP A 82 35.64 -9.50 -31.73
C ASP A 82 35.44 -9.54 -33.26
N LYS A 83 34.61 -8.67 -33.84
CA LYS A 83 34.42 -8.57 -35.31
C LYS A 83 35.64 -8.00 -36.05
N THR A 84 36.48 -7.18 -35.40
CA THR A 84 37.78 -6.78 -35.98
C THR A 84 38.86 -7.87 -35.89
N MET A 85 38.68 -8.88 -35.03
CA MET A 85 39.60 -10.04 -34.93
C MET A 85 39.07 -11.28 -35.69
N GLY A 86 37.75 -11.42 -35.85
CA GLY A 86 37.07 -12.49 -36.57
C GLY A 86 36.62 -12.11 -37.99
N CYS A 87 37.42 -11.31 -38.70
CA CYS A 87 37.20 -11.05 -40.14
C CYS A 87 37.84 -12.13 -41.03
N GLU A 88 38.61 -13.05 -40.44
CA GLU A 88 38.94 -14.35 -41.03
C GLU A 88 37.92 -15.40 -40.55
N GLN A 89 37.50 -16.29 -41.47
CA GLN A 89 36.57 -17.42 -41.29
C GLN A 89 35.05 -17.08 -41.24
N GLU A 90 34.42 -17.22 -42.41
CA GLU A 90 33.18 -17.98 -42.74
C GLU A 90 32.00 -18.09 -41.72
N GLY A 91 30.73 -18.21 -42.14
CA GLY A 91 30.16 -18.30 -43.48
C GLY A 91 28.98 -19.29 -43.57
N GLN A 92 27.82 -18.79 -44.03
CA GLN A 92 26.65 -19.55 -44.57
C GLN A 92 25.70 -20.34 -43.63
N ASN A 93 24.39 -20.11 -43.83
CA ASN A 93 23.26 -21.09 -43.88
C ASN A 93 22.88 -21.96 -42.63
N LYS A 94 21.65 -22.50 -42.48
CA LYS A 94 20.27 -22.06 -42.81
C LYS A 94 19.24 -22.95 -42.07
N ASP A 95 17.98 -22.50 -42.06
CA ASP A 95 16.67 -23.15 -41.79
C ASP A 95 16.56 -24.66 -41.47
N SER A 96 15.64 -25.04 -40.55
CA SER A 96 14.38 -25.75 -40.88
C SER A 96 13.64 -26.40 -39.67
N THR A 97 12.30 -26.32 -39.67
CA THR A 97 11.37 -27.04 -38.76
C THR A 97 10.64 -28.17 -39.51
N PRO A 98 10.30 -29.29 -38.84
CA PRO A 98 8.90 -29.79 -38.84
C PRO A 98 8.50 -30.55 -37.54
N SER A 99 7.31 -31.15 -37.35
CA SER A 99 5.89 -30.80 -37.64
C SER A 99 4.95 -32.00 -37.30
N SER A 100 3.72 -31.73 -36.82
CA SER A 100 2.46 -32.55 -36.95
C SER A 100 2.13 -33.77 -36.05
N LYS A 101 0.80 -33.98 -35.88
CA LYS A 101 0.00 -35.21 -35.49
C LYS A 101 -0.07 -35.62 -33.99
N ASP A 102 -0.99 -36.49 -33.51
CA ASP A 102 -2.46 -36.79 -33.65
C ASP A 102 -2.77 -38.10 -32.86
N THR A 103 -3.97 -38.53 -32.39
CA THR A 103 -5.38 -38.05 -32.46
C THR A 103 -6.24 -38.57 -31.27
N PHE A 104 -7.41 -37.93 -31.05
CA PHE A 104 -8.70 -38.34 -30.43
C PHE A 104 -8.98 -39.78 -29.90
N PHE A 105 -9.57 -39.93 -28.69
CA PHE A 105 -10.79 -40.73 -28.37
C PHE A 105 -11.35 -40.51 -26.93
N GLN A 106 -12.55 -41.05 -26.62
CA GLN A 106 -13.35 -40.85 -25.38
C GLN A 106 -13.63 -42.16 -24.59
N ASN A 107 -13.93 -42.08 -23.28
CA ASN A 107 -15.16 -42.65 -22.64
C ASN A 107 -15.23 -42.46 -21.09
N GLU A 108 -16.37 -42.84 -20.49
CA GLU A 108 -16.84 -42.47 -19.13
C GLU A 108 -16.48 -43.45 -17.99
N ALA A 109 -16.61 -42.98 -16.73
CA ALA A 109 -17.51 -43.55 -15.70
C ALA A 109 -17.50 -42.78 -14.36
N SER A 110 -18.58 -42.86 -13.57
CA SER A 110 -18.74 -42.30 -12.20
C SER A 110 -18.67 -43.41 -11.12
N PRO A 111 -18.52 -43.11 -9.81
CA PRO A 111 -19.73 -43.20 -8.96
C PRO A 111 -19.80 -42.34 -7.65
N ARG A 112 -20.97 -41.73 -7.39
CA ARG A 112 -21.69 -41.66 -6.07
C ARG A 112 -21.01 -40.90 -4.90
N ASP A 113 -21.61 -40.62 -3.73
CA ASP A 113 -22.99 -40.53 -3.18
C ASP A 113 -22.89 -39.53 -1.97
N ARG A 114 -23.89 -38.85 -1.39
CA ARG A 114 -25.33 -38.58 -1.68
C ARG A 114 -25.95 -37.70 -0.57
N SER A 115 -27.16 -37.17 -0.81
CA SER A 115 -27.89 -36.26 0.09
C SER A 115 -28.73 -36.95 1.19
N HIS A 116 -28.97 -36.25 2.31
CA HIS A 116 -30.17 -36.44 3.12
C HIS A 116 -30.73 -35.11 3.66
N VAL A 117 -31.95 -35.14 4.23
CA VAL A 117 -32.91 -34.02 4.28
C VAL A 117 -33.12 -33.37 5.66
N ASP A 118 -33.85 -32.26 5.64
CA ASP A 118 -34.40 -31.49 6.76
C ASP A 118 -35.16 -32.31 7.82
N LEU A 119 -35.24 -31.75 9.02
CA LEU A 119 -36.41 -31.92 9.89
C LEU A 119 -36.60 -30.67 10.76
N GLN A 120 -37.79 -30.07 10.65
CA GLN A 120 -38.22 -28.98 11.53
C GLN A 120 -38.83 -29.56 12.81
N ASN A 121 -38.70 -28.86 13.93
CA ASN A 121 -39.80 -28.78 14.88
C ASN A 121 -39.83 -27.41 15.57
N SER A 122 -41.03 -26.99 15.96
CA SER A 122 -41.31 -25.70 16.60
C SER A 122 -41.99 -25.93 17.94
N GLU A 123 -41.52 -25.26 18.99
CA GLU A 123 -42.32 -25.06 20.21
C GLU A 123 -42.36 -23.58 20.55
N SER A 124 -43.59 -23.09 20.74
CA SER A 124 -43.87 -21.74 21.22
C SER A 124 -45.17 -21.78 22.01
N ASP A 125 -45.08 -21.59 23.32
CA ASP A 125 -46.23 -21.09 24.06
C ASP A 125 -45.80 -20.26 25.27
N ARG A 126 -46.74 -19.46 25.78
CA ARG A 126 -46.66 -18.69 27.02
C ARG A 126 -47.58 -19.36 28.04
N ASN A 127 -47.26 -19.28 29.32
CA ASN A 127 -48.04 -18.45 30.24
C ASN A 127 -47.54 -18.53 31.70
N HIS A 128 -47.48 -17.36 32.31
CA HIS A 128 -48.16 -17.01 33.56
C HIS A 128 -48.81 -18.16 34.37
N THR A 129 -48.48 -18.25 35.66
CA THR A 129 -49.29 -18.98 36.64
C THR A 129 -49.28 -18.18 37.95
N GLN A 130 -50.45 -17.66 38.33
CA GLN A 130 -50.69 -17.08 39.66
C GLN A 130 -50.99 -18.19 40.67
N ASN A 131 -50.96 -17.86 41.97
CA ASN A 131 -51.18 -18.83 43.04
C ASN A 131 -52.67 -19.25 43.12
N GLU A 132 -53.04 -20.35 42.49
CA GLU A 132 -54.29 -21.09 42.74
C GLU A 132 -53.99 -22.59 42.80
N ASP A 133 -54.01 -23.18 43.99
CA ASP A 133 -53.77 -24.62 44.21
C ASP A 133 -54.61 -25.19 45.38
N GLU A 134 -55.82 -24.64 45.54
CA GLU A 134 -56.93 -25.34 46.20
C GLU A 134 -57.67 -26.16 45.12
N THR A 135 -57.86 -27.47 45.36
CA THR A 135 -58.55 -28.46 44.49
C THR A 135 -57.80 -29.18 43.35
N ALA A 136 -56.46 -29.08 43.24
CA ALA A 136 -55.72 -30.01 42.38
C ALA A 136 -55.89 -31.49 42.83
N TYR A 137 -56.01 -32.41 41.87
CA TYR A 137 -56.09 -33.88 42.03
C TYR A 137 -57.29 -34.42 42.87
N PRO A 138 -58.52 -34.50 42.35
CA PRO A 138 -59.67 -35.05 43.10
C PRO A 138 -59.54 -36.54 43.49
N ASN A 139 -58.70 -37.32 42.79
CA ASN A 139 -58.62 -38.79 42.93
C ASN A 139 -57.39 -39.29 43.73
N LEU A 140 -56.64 -38.41 44.42
CA LEU A 140 -55.55 -38.80 45.30
C LEU A 140 -55.92 -38.52 46.76
N SER A 141 -55.69 -39.50 47.64
CA SER A 141 -55.83 -39.33 49.09
C SER A 141 -54.95 -38.18 49.60
N GLU A 142 -55.40 -37.45 50.61
CA GLU A 142 -54.65 -36.33 51.23
C GLU A 142 -53.20 -36.70 51.56
N ARG A 143 -52.97 -37.93 52.05
CA ARG A 143 -51.64 -38.47 52.34
C ARG A 143 -50.78 -38.64 51.08
N GLN A 144 -51.40 -38.96 49.94
CA GLN A 144 -50.73 -39.08 48.65
C GLN A 144 -50.46 -37.71 48.01
N LYS A 145 -51.37 -36.74 48.13
CA LYS A 145 -51.13 -35.34 47.73
C LYS A 145 -49.92 -34.77 48.47
N LYS A 146 -49.96 -34.82 49.81
CA LYS A 146 -48.87 -34.35 50.68
C LYS A 146 -47.53 -35.05 50.40
N LEU A 147 -47.55 -36.30 49.95
CA LEU A 147 -46.36 -37.03 49.49
C LEU A 147 -45.87 -36.56 48.10
N PHE A 148 -46.78 -36.21 47.18
CA PHE A 148 -46.45 -35.60 45.90
C PHE A 148 -45.83 -34.21 46.10
N ASP A 149 -46.42 -33.36 46.95
CA ASP A 149 -45.90 -32.02 47.25
C ASP A 149 -44.51 -32.07 47.90
N LEU A 150 -44.29 -33.04 48.80
CA LEU A 150 -42.96 -33.30 49.39
C LEU A 150 -41.95 -33.78 48.34
N ARG A 151 -42.36 -34.59 47.36
CA ARG A 151 -41.51 -35.01 46.23
C ARG A 151 -41.20 -33.85 45.28
N LEU A 152 -42.19 -32.99 45.01
CA LEU A 152 -42.03 -31.80 44.18
C LEU A 152 -41.04 -30.83 44.84
N LYS A 153 -41.23 -30.52 46.13
CA LYS A 153 -40.31 -29.68 46.92
C LYS A 153 -38.91 -30.32 47.08
N MET A 154 -38.79 -31.64 47.17
CA MET A 154 -37.49 -32.33 47.10
C MET A 154 -36.80 -32.15 45.74
N ASN A 155 -37.54 -32.23 44.63
CA ASN A 155 -36.99 -32.08 43.29
C ASN A 155 -36.64 -30.61 42.99
N GLU A 156 -37.44 -29.66 43.48
CA GLU A 156 -37.14 -28.24 43.47
C GLU A 156 -35.87 -27.94 44.28
N ALA A 157 -35.75 -28.42 45.52
CA ALA A 157 -34.55 -28.26 46.35
C ALA A 157 -33.30 -28.89 45.71
N ARG A 158 -33.44 -30.07 45.07
CA ARG A 158 -32.36 -30.69 44.27
C ARG A 158 -31.93 -29.79 43.10
N LYS A 159 -32.89 -29.25 42.34
CA LYS A 159 -32.63 -28.35 41.20
C LYS A 159 -32.02 -27.03 41.65
N ALA A 160 -32.51 -26.45 42.75
CA ALA A 160 -31.96 -25.24 43.36
C ALA A 160 -30.52 -25.45 43.83
N ASN A 161 -30.23 -26.56 44.53
CA ASN A 161 -28.87 -26.91 44.95
C ASN A 161 -27.95 -27.17 43.75
N GLN A 162 -28.42 -27.85 42.71
CA GLN A 162 -27.66 -28.06 41.47
C GLN A 162 -27.36 -26.73 40.76
N MET A 163 -28.34 -25.82 40.68
CA MET A 163 -28.15 -24.48 40.12
C MET A 163 -27.17 -23.65 40.95
N ALA A 164 -27.29 -23.67 42.28
CA ALA A 164 -26.38 -23.00 43.21
C ALA A 164 -24.94 -23.52 43.06
N MET A 165 -24.75 -24.84 42.99
CA MET A 165 -23.44 -25.45 42.70
C MET A 165 -22.88 -24.99 41.34
N VAL A 166 -23.71 -24.89 40.29
CA VAL A 166 -23.27 -24.39 38.98
C VAL A 166 -22.95 -22.89 39.02
N THR A 167 -23.67 -22.06 39.78
CA THR A 167 -23.36 -20.63 39.91
C THR A 167 -22.11 -20.37 40.76
N GLU A 168 -21.93 -21.08 41.89
CA GLU A 168 -20.71 -20.96 42.69
C GLU A 168 -19.50 -21.54 41.93
N LYS A 169 -19.68 -22.63 41.18
CA LYS A 169 -18.64 -23.14 40.28
C LYS A 169 -18.26 -22.10 39.22
N ARG A 170 -19.21 -21.47 38.54
CA ARG A 170 -18.93 -20.39 37.57
C ARG A 170 -18.23 -19.18 38.18
N LYS A 171 -18.59 -18.76 39.40
CA LYS A 171 -17.85 -17.72 40.13
C LYS A 171 -16.41 -18.14 40.46
N SER A 172 -16.23 -19.40 40.84
CA SER A 172 -14.95 -19.97 41.30
C SER A 172 -13.98 -20.28 40.16
N GLU A 173 -14.48 -20.70 38.99
CA GLU A 173 -13.71 -20.84 37.74
C GLU A 173 -13.36 -19.48 37.11
N GLY A 174 -14.06 -18.43 37.53
CA GLY A 174 -14.03 -17.08 36.95
C GLY A 174 -14.71 -17.03 35.59
N ASP A 175 -14.96 -15.82 35.09
CA ASP A 175 -15.16 -15.64 33.65
C ASP A 175 -13.81 -15.93 32.99
N SER A 176 -13.66 -17.14 32.44
CA SER A 176 -12.48 -17.52 31.69
C SER A 176 -12.39 -16.62 30.45
N GLU A 177 -11.54 -15.58 30.51
CA GLU A 177 -11.20 -14.79 29.34
C GLU A 177 -10.73 -15.73 28.24
N ALA A 178 -11.56 -15.91 27.21
CA ALA A 178 -11.27 -16.81 26.12
C ALA A 178 -10.10 -16.25 25.31
N ARG A 179 -8.88 -16.64 25.70
CA ARG A 179 -7.61 -16.35 25.03
C ARG A 179 -7.70 -16.82 23.58
N GLY A 180 -8.08 -15.89 22.71
CA GLY A 180 -8.44 -16.22 21.32
C GLY A 180 -9.92 -16.57 21.13
N VAL A 181 -10.86 -15.73 21.59
CA VAL A 181 -12.11 -15.55 20.83
C VAL A 181 -11.70 -15.24 19.39
N SER A 182 -11.94 -16.18 18.46
CA SER A 182 -11.58 -15.99 17.06
C SER A 182 -12.10 -14.64 16.59
N LYS A 183 -11.27 -13.91 15.83
CA LYS A 183 -11.60 -12.61 15.23
C LYS A 183 -12.97 -12.64 14.53
N GLU A 184 -13.31 -13.79 13.95
CA GLU A 184 -14.60 -14.11 13.35
C GLU A 184 -15.75 -14.11 14.37
N LYS A 185 -15.66 -14.86 15.47
CA LYS A 185 -16.66 -14.85 16.55
C LYS A 185 -16.83 -13.47 17.19
N TRP A 186 -15.74 -12.73 17.38
CA TRP A 186 -15.80 -11.34 17.86
C TRP A 186 -16.53 -10.42 16.86
N LEU A 187 -16.29 -10.58 15.55
CA LEU A 187 -17.01 -9.85 14.51
C LEU A 187 -18.49 -10.27 14.42
N GLU A 188 -18.80 -11.55 14.58
CA GLU A 188 -20.17 -12.04 14.65
C GLU A 188 -20.92 -11.49 15.87
N ASP A 189 -20.36 -11.55 17.06
CA ASP A 189 -21.05 -11.09 18.27
C ASP A 189 -21.16 -9.56 18.29
N ARG A 190 -20.22 -8.86 17.64
CA ARG A 190 -20.37 -7.43 17.31
C ARG A 190 -21.50 -7.19 16.31
N LYS A 191 -21.62 -7.99 15.23
CA LYS A 191 -22.77 -7.93 14.30
C LYS A 191 -24.09 -8.19 15.03
N LYS A 192 -24.19 -9.26 15.84
CA LYS A 192 -25.39 -9.64 16.60
C LYS A 192 -25.79 -8.55 17.60
N LYS A 193 -24.84 -7.85 18.23
CA LYS A 193 -25.10 -6.67 19.08
C LYS A 193 -25.62 -5.48 18.27
N ILE A 194 -25.04 -5.21 17.09
CA ILE A 194 -25.50 -4.15 16.19
C ILE A 194 -26.91 -4.44 15.66
N VAL A 195 -27.18 -5.67 15.20
CA VAL A 195 -28.51 -6.14 14.77
C VAL A 195 -29.53 -5.89 15.88
N LYS A 196 -29.30 -6.41 17.09
CA LYS A 196 -30.23 -6.23 18.22
C LYS A 196 -30.48 -4.77 18.59
N LEU A 197 -29.47 -3.90 18.48
CA LEU A 197 -29.62 -2.46 18.73
C LEU A 197 -30.45 -1.77 17.63
N LEU A 198 -30.32 -2.21 16.38
CA LEU A 198 -31.17 -1.73 15.29
C LEU A 198 -32.61 -2.23 15.42
N ASP A 199 -32.79 -3.52 15.71
CA ASP A 199 -34.10 -4.14 15.96
C ASP A 199 -34.84 -3.42 17.08
N SER A 200 -34.16 -3.12 18.21
CA SER A 200 -34.75 -2.38 19.34
C SER A 200 -35.10 -0.92 19.02
N ASN A 201 -34.54 -0.36 17.95
CA ASN A 201 -34.86 0.99 17.44
C ASN A 201 -35.78 0.96 16.21
N GLY A 202 -36.21 -0.22 15.74
CA GLY A 202 -37.04 -0.37 14.53
C GLY A 202 -36.35 0.04 13.22
N LEU A 203 -35.01 -0.02 13.17
CA LEU A 203 -34.20 0.43 12.02
C LEU A 203 -33.69 -0.75 11.18
N ASP A 204 -33.81 -0.64 9.84
CA ASP A 204 -33.18 -1.57 8.90
C ASP A 204 -31.64 -1.42 8.90
N LEU A 205 -30.92 -2.52 8.60
CA LEU A 205 -29.46 -2.61 8.54
C LEU A 205 -28.81 -1.52 7.66
N LYS A 206 -29.49 -1.07 6.61
CA LYS A 206 -29.02 0.01 5.73
C LYS A 206 -29.00 1.38 6.41
N LYS A 207 -29.79 1.56 7.48
CA LYS A 207 -29.90 2.79 8.30
C LYS A 207 -29.02 2.76 9.57
N ALA A 208 -28.14 1.76 9.73
CA ALA A 208 -27.26 1.63 10.89
C ALA A 208 -26.40 2.87 11.18
N TYR A 209 -26.07 3.65 10.15
CA TYR A 209 -25.34 4.92 10.26
C TYR A 209 -26.09 6.00 11.09
N MET A 210 -27.40 5.84 11.32
CA MET A 210 -28.20 6.75 12.15
C MET A 210 -27.98 6.53 13.66
N LEU A 211 -27.32 5.44 14.04
CA LEU A 211 -26.93 5.13 15.43
C LEU A 211 -25.43 5.35 15.68
N ASP A 212 -24.68 5.84 14.69
CA ASP A 212 -23.28 6.24 14.88
C ASP A 212 -23.20 7.59 15.62
N THR A 213 -22.35 7.67 16.65
CA THR A 213 -22.00 8.97 17.24
C THR A 213 -21.20 9.80 16.23
N GLN A 214 -21.25 11.14 16.35
CA GLN A 214 -20.50 12.05 15.48
C GLN A 214 -19.01 11.67 15.40
N GLU A 215 -18.35 11.45 16.55
CA GLU A 215 -16.96 10.98 16.61
C GLU A 215 -16.75 9.67 15.85
N SER A 216 -17.67 8.70 15.96
CA SER A 216 -17.55 7.42 15.25
C SER A 216 -17.80 7.52 13.75
N ALA A 217 -18.60 8.50 13.30
CA ALA A 217 -18.80 8.84 11.90
C ALA A 217 -17.56 9.57 11.34
N GLU A 218 -17.07 10.59 12.02
CA GLU A 218 -15.82 11.30 11.69
C GLU A 218 -14.63 10.32 11.61
N ALA A 219 -14.51 9.40 12.57
CA ALA A 219 -13.48 8.36 12.58
C ALA A 219 -13.64 7.27 11.49
N LYS A 220 -14.77 7.23 10.77
CA LYS A 220 -14.95 6.44 9.53
C LYS A 220 -14.60 7.28 8.32
N TYR A 221 -15.15 8.49 8.20
CA TYR A 221 -14.87 9.40 7.09
C TYR A 221 -13.38 9.75 7.00
N LYS A 222 -12.71 10.05 8.12
CA LYS A 222 -11.26 10.31 8.20
C LYS A 222 -10.36 9.10 7.86
N LYS A 223 -10.92 7.88 7.80
CA LYS A 223 -10.25 6.68 7.27
C LYS A 223 -10.52 6.46 5.77
N TRP A 224 -11.47 7.19 5.19
CA TRP A 224 -11.80 7.17 3.77
C TRP A 224 -11.25 8.41 3.03
N GLU A 225 -11.06 9.51 3.75
CA GLU A 225 -10.14 10.58 3.39
C GLU A 225 -8.76 9.97 3.08
N LYS A 226 -8.20 10.39 1.95
CA LYS A 226 -6.90 9.94 1.47
C LYS A 226 -5.96 11.11 1.58
N ASP A 227 -4.73 10.86 2.06
CA ASP A 227 -3.66 11.86 2.04
C ASP A 227 -3.62 12.54 0.65
N PRO A 228 -3.54 13.88 0.59
CA PRO A 228 -3.53 14.59 -0.69
C PRO A 228 -2.37 14.09 -1.56
N ALA A 229 -2.64 13.92 -2.85
CA ALA A 229 -1.63 13.43 -3.78
C ALA A 229 -0.42 14.38 -3.81
N PRO A 230 0.83 13.88 -3.69
CA PRO A 230 2.03 14.67 -3.85
C PRO A 230 1.98 15.48 -5.15
N SER A 231 2.34 16.75 -5.07
CA SER A 231 2.07 17.74 -6.12
C SER A 231 3.32 18.53 -6.47
N GLY A 232 3.42 18.96 -7.73
CA GLY A 232 4.60 19.67 -8.24
C GLY A 232 5.88 18.85 -8.12
N TRP A 233 6.90 19.42 -7.49
CA TRP A 233 8.23 18.83 -7.39
C TRP A 233 8.29 17.63 -6.42
N ASP A 234 7.45 17.60 -5.38
CA ASP A 234 7.40 16.52 -4.38
C ASP A 234 7.00 15.15 -4.99
N VAL A 235 6.44 15.14 -6.20
CA VAL A 235 6.18 13.91 -6.98
C VAL A 235 7.44 13.04 -7.14
N PHE A 236 8.64 13.63 -7.17
CA PHE A 236 9.91 12.94 -7.40
C PHE A 236 10.73 12.67 -6.11
N ASN A 237 10.18 12.99 -4.94
CA ASN A 237 10.82 12.78 -3.64
C ASN A 237 11.10 11.28 -3.36
N GLN A 238 12.17 10.96 -2.63
CA GLN A 238 12.45 9.60 -2.15
C GLN A 238 11.23 8.96 -1.46
N ARG A 239 10.46 9.75 -0.69
CA ARG A 239 9.23 9.30 -0.02
C ARG A 239 8.13 8.87 -1.00
N THR A 240 7.97 9.53 -2.14
CA THR A 240 6.95 9.17 -3.14
C THR A 240 7.39 7.97 -3.98
N LEU A 241 8.67 7.89 -4.33
CA LEU A 241 9.28 6.73 -5.00
C LEU A 241 9.16 5.47 -4.15
N TYR A 242 9.46 5.55 -2.84
CA TYR A 242 9.25 4.46 -1.90
C TYR A 242 7.77 4.09 -1.75
N ASN A 243 6.87 5.07 -1.66
CA ASN A 243 5.42 4.81 -1.62
C ASN A 243 4.89 4.18 -2.92
N ALA A 244 5.48 4.50 -4.08
CA ALA A 244 5.17 3.85 -5.34
C ALA A 244 5.66 2.39 -5.36
N TYR A 245 6.89 2.12 -4.90
CA TYR A 245 7.40 0.76 -4.72
C TYR A 245 6.51 -0.06 -3.75
N LYS A 246 6.16 0.50 -2.59
CA LYS A 246 5.27 -0.11 -1.59
C LYS A 246 3.83 -0.33 -2.08
N LYS A 247 3.40 0.37 -3.14
CA LYS A 247 2.14 0.08 -3.85
C LYS A 247 2.30 -1.04 -4.87
N ARG A 248 3.45 -1.15 -5.55
CA ARG A 248 3.76 -2.24 -6.49
C ARG A 248 3.93 -3.58 -5.77
N THR A 249 4.71 -3.64 -4.68
CA THR A 249 4.92 -4.89 -3.93
C THR A 249 3.64 -5.48 -3.33
N LYS A 250 2.67 -4.63 -2.96
CA LYS A 250 1.32 -5.06 -2.54
C LYS A 250 0.47 -5.70 -3.65
N ASN A 251 0.87 -5.54 -4.91
CA ASN A 251 0.19 -6.09 -6.09
C ASN A 251 0.93 -7.34 -6.63
N ILE A 252 2.01 -7.78 -5.96
CA ILE A 252 2.72 -9.00 -6.33
C ILE A 252 2.13 -10.14 -5.50
N GLU A 253 1.36 -11.00 -6.17
CA GLU A 253 0.87 -12.25 -5.61
C GLU A 253 2.04 -13.25 -5.58
N VAL A 254 2.34 -13.79 -4.39
CA VAL A 254 3.43 -14.74 -4.17
C VAL A 254 2.83 -16.12 -3.95
N ASP A 255 3.13 -17.04 -4.87
CA ASP A 255 2.79 -18.46 -4.74
C ASP A 255 3.73 -19.11 -3.71
N MET A 256 3.17 -19.46 -2.56
CA MET A 256 3.88 -20.09 -1.44
C MET A 256 4.26 -21.55 -1.73
N ASP A 257 3.50 -22.26 -2.58
CA ASP A 257 3.75 -23.67 -2.88
C ASP A 257 4.86 -23.81 -3.93
N ALA A 258 4.89 -22.92 -4.92
CA ALA A 258 6.04 -22.77 -5.83
C ALA A 258 7.32 -22.35 -5.06
N TYR A 259 7.20 -21.46 -4.07
CA TYR A 259 8.32 -21.06 -3.20
C TYR A 259 8.83 -22.23 -2.36
N ASN A 260 7.94 -23.01 -1.72
CA ASN A 260 8.33 -24.18 -0.93
C ASN A 260 9.01 -25.24 -1.80
N ARG A 261 8.45 -25.54 -2.99
CA ARG A 261 9.06 -26.49 -3.95
C ARG A 261 10.44 -26.03 -4.43
N ALA A 262 10.65 -24.72 -4.64
CA ALA A 262 11.95 -24.17 -5.01
C ALA A 262 12.97 -24.28 -3.84
N LYS A 263 12.50 -24.10 -2.60
CA LYS A 263 13.31 -24.25 -1.38
C LYS A 263 13.71 -25.70 -1.09
N GLU A 264 12.85 -26.67 -1.42
CA GLU A 264 13.18 -28.10 -1.32
C GLU A 264 14.13 -28.57 -2.43
N ALA A 265 14.08 -27.94 -3.60
CA ALA A 265 14.89 -28.30 -4.77
C ALA A 265 16.33 -27.77 -4.75
N ASP A 266 16.61 -26.67 -4.03
CA ASP A 266 17.96 -26.08 -3.93
C ASP A 266 18.47 -26.10 -2.48
N PRO A 267 19.43 -26.99 -2.13
CA PRO A 267 20.06 -27.01 -0.81
C PRO A 267 20.76 -25.68 -0.44
N GLU A 268 21.11 -24.85 -1.42
CA GLU A 268 21.72 -23.53 -1.26
C GLU A 268 20.70 -22.40 -1.53
N PHE A 269 19.41 -22.63 -1.26
CA PHE A 269 18.33 -21.64 -1.47
C PHE A 269 18.57 -20.30 -0.76
N TYR A 270 19.08 -20.34 0.47
CA TYR A 270 19.46 -19.16 1.24
C TYR A 270 20.92 -18.78 0.95
N ARG A 271 21.14 -18.05 -0.14
CA ARG A 271 22.49 -17.63 -0.57
C ARG A 271 23.01 -16.44 0.24
N ASP A 272 24.26 -16.57 0.66
CA ASP A 272 25.07 -15.45 1.15
C ASP A 272 25.62 -14.63 -0.04
N ALA A 273 26.02 -13.38 0.23
CA ALA A 273 26.57 -12.44 -0.75
C ALA A 273 27.86 -12.94 -1.44
N SER A 274 28.53 -13.95 -0.87
CA SER A 274 29.71 -14.61 -1.42
C SER A 274 29.41 -15.76 -2.42
N SER A 275 28.14 -16.13 -2.63
CA SER A 275 27.78 -17.29 -3.46
C SER A 275 28.01 -17.07 -4.97
N LEU A 276 28.90 -17.87 -5.55
CA LEU A 276 29.24 -17.87 -6.99
C LEU A 276 28.05 -18.23 -7.92
N GLN A 277 26.96 -18.77 -7.37
CA GLN A 277 25.79 -19.19 -8.14
C GLN A 277 25.03 -18.04 -8.83
N TYR A 278 25.24 -16.78 -8.42
CA TYR A 278 24.57 -15.59 -8.97
C TYR A 278 24.67 -15.46 -10.50
N GLY A 279 25.77 -15.94 -11.11
CA GLY A 279 25.97 -15.91 -12.56
C GLY A 279 25.23 -16.99 -13.37
N LYS A 280 24.51 -17.93 -12.74
CA LYS A 280 23.83 -19.03 -13.43
C LYS A 280 22.42 -18.62 -13.86
N ALA A 281 22.07 -18.89 -15.11
CA ALA A 281 20.75 -18.58 -15.66
C ALA A 281 19.65 -19.48 -15.05
N SER A 282 18.93 -18.96 -14.07
CA SER A 282 17.77 -19.61 -13.47
C SER A 282 16.67 -19.88 -14.50
N LYS A 283 16.17 -21.13 -14.55
CA LYS A 283 15.06 -21.54 -15.41
C LYS A 283 13.72 -21.05 -14.83
N ILE A 284 13.44 -19.77 -15.00
CA ILE A 284 12.17 -19.14 -14.61
C ILE A 284 11.06 -19.62 -15.57
N PRO A 285 9.89 -20.07 -15.08
CA PRO A 285 8.78 -20.46 -15.94
C PRO A 285 8.21 -19.24 -16.68
N GLU A 286 7.79 -19.46 -17.93
CA GLU A 286 7.34 -18.39 -18.84
C GLU A 286 6.18 -17.57 -18.25
N GLU A 287 5.26 -18.19 -17.52
CA GLU A 287 4.18 -17.49 -16.81
C GLU A 287 4.66 -16.35 -15.90
N ASN A 288 5.82 -16.51 -15.25
CA ASN A 288 6.37 -15.50 -14.34
C ASN A 288 7.06 -14.36 -15.11
N ILE A 289 7.63 -14.66 -16.27
CA ILE A 289 8.11 -13.65 -17.23
C ILE A 289 6.90 -12.85 -17.75
N ASP A 290 5.79 -13.54 -18.04
CA ASP A 290 4.56 -12.95 -18.53
C ASP A 290 3.87 -12.05 -17.47
N LYS A 291 3.89 -12.46 -16.20
CA LYS A 291 3.48 -11.63 -15.04
C LYS A 291 4.34 -10.36 -14.93
N MET A 292 5.66 -10.45 -15.12
CA MET A 292 6.56 -9.28 -15.16
C MET A 292 6.26 -8.36 -16.35
N VAL A 293 6.06 -8.90 -17.56
CA VAL A 293 5.72 -8.12 -18.76
C VAL A 293 4.37 -7.39 -18.58
N LYS A 294 3.41 -8.00 -17.87
CA LYS A 294 2.16 -7.35 -17.47
C LYS A 294 2.41 -6.18 -16.51
N GLU A 295 3.26 -6.32 -15.48
CA GLU A 295 3.64 -5.23 -14.56
C GLU A 295 4.30 -4.03 -15.28
N LEU A 296 5.15 -4.30 -16.28
CA LEU A 296 5.81 -3.27 -17.09
C LEU A 296 4.82 -2.52 -17.99
N LYS A 297 3.91 -3.23 -18.68
CA LYS A 297 2.82 -2.62 -19.48
C LYS A 297 1.90 -1.78 -18.60
N ASP A 298 1.56 -2.27 -17.41
CA ASP A 298 0.77 -1.54 -16.41
C ASP A 298 1.46 -0.26 -15.92
N ARG A 299 2.78 -0.26 -15.78
CA ARG A 299 3.55 0.94 -15.42
C ARG A 299 3.59 1.95 -16.56
N GLU A 300 3.61 1.49 -17.81
CA GLU A 300 3.55 2.35 -18.99
C GLU A 300 2.18 3.00 -19.17
N THR A 301 1.08 2.24 -19.08
CA THR A 301 -0.27 2.81 -19.12
C THR A 301 -0.49 3.80 -17.99
N LYS A 302 -0.03 3.49 -16.76
CA LYS A 302 -0.08 4.40 -15.61
C LYS A 302 0.75 5.68 -15.86
N ARG A 303 1.97 5.57 -16.39
CA ARG A 303 2.81 6.73 -16.79
C ARG A 303 2.11 7.60 -17.83
N ASN A 304 1.56 7.00 -18.88
CA ASN A 304 0.89 7.73 -19.96
C ASN A 304 -0.39 8.42 -19.46
N SER A 305 -1.11 7.79 -18.52
CA SER A 305 -2.31 8.36 -17.89
C SER A 305 -2.02 9.49 -16.88
N PHE A 306 -0.77 9.69 -16.46
CA PHE A 306 -0.39 10.70 -15.47
C PHE A 306 -0.64 12.14 -15.98
N SER A 307 -0.37 12.39 -17.26
CA SER A 307 -0.66 13.67 -17.92
C SER A 307 -2.00 13.62 -18.65
N ARG A 308 -3.09 13.91 -17.92
CA ARG A 308 -4.45 13.93 -18.50
C ARG A 308 -4.68 15.26 -19.23
N ARG A 309 -4.84 15.23 -20.57
CA ARG A 309 -5.27 16.42 -21.35
C ARG A 309 -6.62 16.90 -20.79
N ARG A 310 -6.72 18.19 -20.45
CA ARG A 310 -8.00 18.80 -20.05
C ARG A 310 -8.94 18.79 -21.27
N LYS A 311 -10.23 18.53 -21.07
CA LYS A 311 -11.21 18.61 -22.16
C LYS A 311 -11.21 20.03 -22.73
N PHE A 312 -11.28 20.16 -24.05
CA PHE A 312 -11.61 21.43 -24.69
C PHE A 312 -13.11 21.72 -24.47
N HIS A 313 -13.47 23.00 -24.38
CA HIS A 313 -14.85 23.46 -24.23
C HIS A 313 -15.08 24.51 -25.30
N GLU A 314 -15.93 24.20 -26.27
CA GLU A 314 -16.22 25.06 -27.44
C GLU A 314 -16.93 26.38 -27.07
N GLU A 315 -17.54 26.42 -25.88
CA GLU A 315 -18.15 27.60 -25.25
C GLU A 315 -17.13 28.65 -24.77
N LYS A 316 -15.82 28.35 -24.78
CA LYS A 316 -14.79 29.27 -24.28
C LYS A 316 -14.20 30.11 -25.40
N ASP A 317 -14.10 31.42 -25.15
CA ASP A 317 -13.45 32.38 -26.03
C ASP A 317 -12.03 31.92 -26.41
N ILE A 318 -11.78 31.86 -27.72
CA ILE A 318 -10.55 31.29 -28.27
C ILE A 318 -9.48 32.39 -28.34
N ASP A 319 -8.67 32.47 -27.29
CA ASP A 319 -7.57 33.45 -27.14
C ASP A 319 -6.36 33.21 -28.08
N SER A 320 -6.40 32.17 -28.91
CA SER A 320 -5.21 31.62 -29.57
C SER A 320 -5.46 31.02 -30.96
N ILE A 321 -4.60 31.42 -31.91
CA ILE A 321 -4.68 31.03 -33.33
C ILE A 321 -4.10 29.61 -33.58
N ASN A 322 -3.33 29.04 -32.64
CA ASN A 322 -2.75 27.69 -32.77
C ASN A 322 -2.43 27.06 -31.40
N ASP A 323 -2.36 25.73 -31.32
CA ASP A 323 -2.07 24.96 -30.10
C ASP A 323 -0.82 25.41 -29.34
N ARG A 324 0.25 25.86 -30.02
CA ARG A 324 1.46 26.35 -29.35
C ARG A 324 1.21 27.68 -28.65
N ASN A 325 0.39 28.55 -29.24
CA ASN A 325 -0.06 29.79 -28.62
C ASN A 325 -1.08 29.52 -27.50
N GLU A 326 -2.00 28.57 -27.69
CA GLU A 326 -2.94 28.13 -26.65
C GLU A 326 -2.17 27.63 -25.40
N HIS A 327 -1.11 26.84 -25.61
CA HIS A 327 -0.20 26.40 -24.54
C HIS A 327 0.65 27.54 -23.94
N PHE A 328 0.92 28.61 -24.69
CA PHE A 328 1.63 29.80 -24.20
C PHE A 328 0.72 30.69 -23.36
N ASN A 329 -0.48 31.03 -23.85
CA ASN A 329 -1.52 31.75 -23.11
C ASN A 329 -1.86 31.02 -21.82
N LYS A 330 -2.10 29.70 -21.88
CA LYS A 330 -2.27 28.83 -20.70
C LYS A 330 -1.05 28.79 -19.78
N LYS A 331 0.14 29.24 -20.17
CA LYS A 331 1.31 29.42 -19.29
C LYS A 331 1.28 30.81 -18.63
N ILE A 332 1.01 31.85 -19.41
CA ILE A 332 0.87 33.23 -18.92
C ILE A 332 -0.25 33.32 -17.88
N GLU A 333 -1.45 32.82 -18.17
CA GLU A 333 -2.59 32.76 -17.21
C GLU A 333 -2.24 32.01 -15.91
N ARG A 334 -1.36 31.00 -15.95
CA ARG A 334 -0.90 30.28 -14.74
C ARG A 334 0.10 31.05 -13.88
N ALA A 335 0.85 31.99 -14.46
CA ALA A 335 1.86 32.77 -13.75
C ALA A 335 1.34 34.16 -13.35
N PHE A 336 0.64 34.83 -14.27
CA PHE A 336 0.21 36.22 -14.16
C PHE A 336 -1.31 36.37 -13.94
N GLY A 337 -2.12 35.36 -14.27
CA GLY A 337 -3.59 35.44 -14.20
C GLY A 337 -4.12 35.90 -12.84
N LYS A 338 -3.47 35.48 -11.73
CA LYS A 338 -3.79 35.95 -10.36
C LYS A 338 -3.63 37.46 -10.17
N TYR A 339 -2.66 38.06 -10.86
CA TYR A 339 -2.31 39.48 -10.77
C TYR A 339 -3.03 40.34 -11.83
N THR A 340 -3.46 39.73 -12.94
CA THR A 340 -4.15 40.42 -14.04
C THR A 340 -5.68 40.31 -13.98
N LEU A 341 -6.26 39.79 -12.89
CA LEU A 341 -7.71 39.64 -12.73
C LEU A 341 -8.46 40.97 -12.91
N GLU A 342 -7.97 42.06 -12.33
CA GLU A 342 -8.60 43.38 -12.43
C GLU A 342 -8.57 43.92 -13.86
N ILE A 343 -7.43 43.80 -14.53
CA ILE A 343 -7.26 44.18 -15.95
C ILE A 343 -8.23 43.39 -16.83
N LYS A 344 -8.36 42.07 -16.60
CA LYS A 344 -9.26 41.18 -17.32
C LYS A 344 -10.72 41.55 -17.09
N ASN A 345 -11.13 41.72 -15.83
CA ASN A 345 -12.48 42.17 -15.47
C ASN A 345 -12.82 43.52 -16.09
N ASN A 346 -11.85 44.43 -16.22
CA ASN A 346 -12.07 45.75 -16.81
C ASN A 346 -12.16 45.70 -18.34
N LEU A 347 -11.44 44.79 -19.01
CA LEU A 347 -11.63 44.48 -20.43
C LEU A 347 -13.02 43.88 -20.69
N GLU A 348 -13.44 42.91 -19.87
CA GLU A 348 -14.78 42.29 -19.92
C GLU A 348 -15.91 43.30 -19.64
N ARG A 349 -15.61 44.41 -18.95
CA ARG A 349 -16.52 45.55 -18.69
C ARG A 349 -16.41 46.70 -19.70
N GLY A 350 -15.65 46.55 -20.80
CA GLY A 350 -15.55 47.57 -21.85
C GLY A 350 -14.63 48.75 -21.50
N THR A 351 -13.56 48.52 -20.74
CA THR A 351 -12.49 49.49 -20.41
C THR A 351 -12.87 50.72 -19.59
N ALA A 352 -14.08 50.75 -19.00
CA ALA A 352 -14.41 51.74 -17.99
C ALA A 352 -13.49 51.62 -16.76
N LEU A 353 -12.97 52.76 -16.28
CA LEU A 353 -12.33 52.84 -14.97
C LEU A 353 -13.42 52.79 -13.88
N PRO A 354 -13.12 52.26 -12.68
CA PRO A 354 -13.95 52.50 -11.50
C PRO A 354 -13.81 53.97 -11.06
N ASP A 355 -14.94 54.58 -10.68
CA ASP A 355 -15.00 55.86 -9.94
C ASP A 355 -14.56 55.69 -8.46
#